data_AF-A0A838KX75-F1
#
_entry.id   AF-A0A838KX75-F1
#
_cell.length_a   1.000
_cell.length_b   1.000
_cell.length_c   1.000
_cell.angle_alpha   90.00
_cell.angle_beta   90.00
_cell.angle_gamma   90.00
#
_symmetry.space_group_name_H-M   'P 1'
#
loop_
_entity.id
_entity.type
_entity.pdbx_description
1 polymer ?
#
loop_
_entity_poly.entity_id
_entity_poly.type
_entity_poly.pdbx_seq_one_letter_code
_entity_poly.pdbx_strand_id
1 'polypeptide(L)'
;MTEGTKEQDSGTSGMSARAAAWLAWSLATLCGVMFVAVGVLGVLAQSAQSPGDSTIAGTISETVIFVLFLAFPIVGALVASRRPQNPIGWICLASGLLWMLLAVTDSYSIYGVARPGSVPFPVAVGTIGNQWLWVPTVGLFGIYMILLFPDGRLPSKRWRPLAWLSGVMIVLLSITEGLAPGPLENQGGVRNPFGLEALPWLEDVSYIILPLLPLCILASAVSMVLRFRRSRGEVRQQIKWVAFVASFSGLLYLIAIISQLVFVLNISESGGSIPRFPWWAEVLFSVAVLGFAGVPVAIGFAVLKYRLYDIDVVINRTLVYGSLTAMLVALYFGSVAATQTILRALTGQTEQPQLAVVISTLVIAALFNPLRRRIQSFIDRRFYRRKYDARKTLEAFSARLREETDLETLNSDLADVIRETMQPAHVSLWLRPDRPPRGEQADL
;
A
#
# COMPACT_ATOMS: atom_id res chain seq x y z
N MET A 1 -17.82 -46.25 -45.69
CA MET A 1 -16.62 -46.15 -44.84
C MET A 1 -16.23 -44.68 -44.75
N THR A 2 -16.77 -43.98 -43.77
CA THR A 2 -16.39 -42.61 -43.41
C THR A 2 -16.68 -42.47 -41.93
N GLU A 3 -15.68 -42.85 -41.12
CA GLU A 3 -15.65 -42.57 -39.68
C GLU A 3 -15.57 -41.06 -39.48
N GLY A 4 -16.69 -40.47 -39.05
CA GLY A 4 -16.73 -39.14 -38.47
C GLY A 4 -16.51 -39.24 -36.97
N THR A 5 -15.28 -38.97 -36.55
CA THR A 5 -14.83 -38.85 -35.18
C THR A 5 -15.67 -37.83 -34.40
N LYS A 6 -16.53 -38.35 -33.51
CA LYS A 6 -17.01 -37.60 -32.34
C LYS A 6 -15.82 -37.40 -31.40
N GLU A 7 -15.13 -36.28 -31.52
CA GLU A 7 -14.27 -35.81 -30.43
C GLU A 7 -15.17 -35.44 -29.25
N GLN A 8 -15.11 -36.29 -28.23
CA GLN A 8 -15.53 -36.00 -26.87
C GLN A 8 -14.72 -34.81 -26.37
N ASP A 9 -15.34 -33.63 -26.36
CA ASP A 9 -14.83 -32.48 -25.64
C ASP A 9 -15.00 -32.79 -24.14
N SER A 10 -13.96 -33.39 -23.57
CA SER A 10 -13.89 -33.79 -22.17
C SER A 10 -14.01 -32.55 -21.28
N GLY A 11 -15.14 -32.45 -20.59
CA GLY A 11 -15.50 -31.37 -19.70
C GLY A 11 -14.43 -31.09 -18.64
N THR A 12 -13.85 -29.90 -18.71
CA THR A 12 -13.48 -29.17 -17.50
C THR A 12 -14.60 -28.17 -17.25
N SER A 13 -15.46 -28.48 -16.28
CA SER A 13 -16.61 -27.69 -15.88
C SER A 13 -16.19 -26.32 -15.33
N GLY A 14 -15.91 -25.36 -16.21
CA GLY A 14 -15.73 -23.97 -15.81
C GLY A 14 -17.07 -23.41 -15.33
N MET A 15 -17.11 -22.80 -14.13
CA MET A 15 -18.28 -22.09 -13.64
C MET A 15 -18.79 -21.09 -14.70
N SER A 16 -20.11 -21.05 -14.92
CA SER A 16 -20.70 -20.04 -15.80
C SER A 16 -20.42 -18.64 -15.24
N ALA A 17 -20.21 -17.65 -16.12
CA ALA A 17 -19.88 -16.29 -15.70
C ALA A 17 -20.95 -15.69 -14.77
N ARG A 18 -22.22 -16.06 -14.96
CA ARG A 18 -23.34 -15.65 -14.09
C ARG A 18 -23.27 -16.29 -12.71
N ALA A 19 -22.98 -17.59 -12.62
CA ALA A 19 -22.83 -18.27 -11.33
C ALA A 19 -21.63 -17.73 -10.54
N ALA A 20 -20.50 -17.52 -11.21
CA ALA A 20 -19.32 -16.91 -10.60
C ALA A 20 -19.60 -15.49 -10.10
N ALA A 21 -20.29 -14.66 -10.88
CA ALA A 21 -20.68 -13.31 -10.45
C ALA A 21 -21.62 -13.35 -9.24
N TRP A 22 -22.64 -14.22 -9.25
CA TRP A 22 -23.58 -14.34 -8.14
C TRP A 22 -22.89 -14.79 -6.85
N LEU A 23 -22.05 -15.82 -6.92
CA LEU A 23 -21.24 -16.29 -5.78
C LEU A 23 -20.28 -15.21 -5.26
N ALA A 24 -19.62 -14.49 -6.17
CA ALA A 24 -18.68 -13.44 -5.82
C ALA A 24 -19.36 -12.28 -5.08
N TRP A 25 -20.52 -11.83 -5.57
CA TRP A 25 -21.30 -10.78 -4.91
C TRP A 25 -21.97 -11.25 -3.63
N SER A 26 -22.45 -12.50 -3.54
CA SER A 26 -23.00 -13.03 -2.29
C SER A 26 -21.95 -13.10 -1.18
N LEU A 27 -20.71 -13.49 -1.51
CA LEU A 27 -19.59 -13.45 -0.57
C LEU A 27 -19.24 -12.01 -0.16
N ALA A 28 -19.23 -11.07 -1.09
CA ALA A 28 -19.00 -9.66 -0.74
C ALA A 28 -20.11 -9.06 0.11
N THR A 29 -21.37 -9.42 -0.14
CA THR A 29 -22.52 -9.03 0.71
C THR A 29 -22.39 -9.64 2.10
N LEU A 30 -21.99 -10.92 2.20
CA LEU A 30 -21.71 -11.56 3.49
C LEU A 30 -20.63 -10.80 4.27
N CYS A 31 -19.52 -10.42 3.61
CA CYS A 31 -18.49 -9.57 4.22
C CYS A 31 -19.06 -8.22 4.72
N GLY A 32 -19.96 -7.60 3.95
CA GLY A 32 -20.65 -6.37 4.37
C GLY A 32 -21.56 -6.57 5.60
N VAL A 33 -22.30 -7.68 5.65
CA VAL A 33 -23.13 -8.03 6.82
C VAL A 33 -22.26 -8.28 8.05
N MET A 34 -21.15 -9.00 7.89
CA MET A 34 -20.17 -9.23 8.96
C MET A 34 -19.59 -7.91 9.47
N PHE A 35 -19.25 -6.98 8.58
CA PHE A 35 -18.79 -5.64 8.97
C PHE A 35 -19.84 -4.86 9.77
N VAL A 36 -21.12 -4.92 9.38
CA VAL A 36 -22.20 -4.30 10.19
C VAL A 36 -22.30 -4.97 11.56
N ALA A 37 -22.16 -6.29 11.63
CA ALA A 37 -22.15 -7.01 12.90
C ALA A 37 -20.97 -6.60 13.80
N VAL A 38 -19.78 -6.37 13.25
CA VAL A 38 -18.62 -5.78 13.97
C VAL A 38 -19.01 -4.45 14.60
N GLY A 39 -19.59 -3.54 13.82
CA GLY A 39 -20.01 -2.23 14.33
C GLY A 39 -21.06 -2.34 15.45
N VAL A 40 -22.04 -3.21 15.30
CA VAL A 40 -23.07 -3.46 16.34
C VAL A 40 -22.45 -4.04 17.61
N LEU A 41 -21.60 -5.06 17.50
CA LEU A 41 -20.91 -5.67 18.64
C LEU A 41 -19.98 -4.67 19.33
N GLY A 42 -19.29 -3.82 18.57
CA GLY A 42 -18.45 -2.75 19.11
C GLY A 42 -19.25 -1.74 19.93
N VAL A 43 -20.42 -1.30 19.44
CA VAL A 43 -21.33 -0.41 20.20
C VAL A 43 -21.87 -1.10 21.45
N LEU A 44 -22.25 -2.37 21.34
CA LEU A 44 -22.75 -3.15 22.48
C LEU A 44 -21.65 -3.37 23.54
N ALA A 45 -20.41 -3.65 23.12
CA ALA A 45 -19.25 -3.78 24.00
C ALA A 45 -18.95 -2.47 24.73
N GLN A 46 -19.00 -1.33 24.04
CA GLN A 46 -18.86 -0.02 24.68
C GLN A 46 -19.96 0.23 25.72
N SER A 47 -21.20 -0.11 25.40
CA SER A 47 -22.34 0.06 26.34
C SER A 47 -22.26 -0.85 27.58
N ALA A 48 -21.36 -1.83 27.57
CA ALA A 48 -21.14 -2.75 28.68
C ALA A 48 -20.00 -2.34 29.61
N GLN A 49 -19.06 -1.52 29.12
CA GLN A 49 -17.87 -1.12 29.84
C GLN A 49 -18.15 0.11 30.72
N SER A 50 -17.48 0.22 31.86
CA SER A 50 -17.68 1.33 32.78
C SER A 50 -17.06 2.63 32.22
N PRO A 51 -17.66 3.82 32.44
CA PRO A 51 -17.10 5.09 31.98
C PRO A 51 -15.75 5.35 32.66
N GLY A 52 -14.64 5.04 31.97
CA GLY A 52 -13.29 5.15 32.52
C GLY A 52 -12.30 4.16 31.93
N ASP A 53 -12.77 3.03 31.39
CA ASP A 53 -11.92 2.12 30.62
C ASP A 53 -11.58 2.77 29.27
N SER A 54 -10.28 2.90 29.00
CA SER A 54 -9.67 3.68 27.91
C SER A 54 -9.87 3.09 26.50
N THR A 55 -11.01 2.44 26.25
CA THR A 55 -11.33 1.69 25.01
C THR A 55 -12.09 2.50 23.97
N ILE A 56 -12.66 3.66 24.32
CA ILE A 56 -13.46 4.50 23.41
C ILE A 56 -12.65 4.94 22.17
N ALA A 57 -11.35 5.22 22.33
CA ALA A 57 -10.46 5.53 21.21
C ALA A 57 -10.03 4.27 20.41
N GLY A 58 -9.90 3.12 21.07
CA GLY A 58 -9.52 1.84 20.45
C GLY A 58 -10.60 1.30 19.51
N THR A 59 -11.85 1.21 19.98
CA THR A 59 -12.93 0.57 19.20
C THR A 59 -13.34 1.40 17.96
N ILE A 60 -13.32 2.74 18.05
CA ILE A 60 -13.60 3.62 16.90
C ILE A 60 -12.46 3.53 15.88
N SER A 61 -11.20 3.51 16.32
CA SER A 61 -10.05 3.41 15.41
C SER A 61 -10.00 2.05 14.70
N GLU A 62 -10.28 0.96 15.41
CA GLU A 62 -10.37 -0.39 14.84
C GLU A 62 -11.50 -0.51 13.81
N THR A 63 -12.70 -0.03 14.13
CA THR A 63 -13.84 -0.07 13.20
C THR A 63 -13.54 0.71 11.92
N VAL A 64 -12.90 1.88 12.04
CA VAL A 64 -12.47 2.70 10.90
C VAL A 64 -11.42 1.98 10.05
N ILE A 65 -10.49 1.26 10.67
CA ILE A 65 -9.50 0.44 9.97
C ILE A 65 -10.20 -0.67 9.17
N PHE A 66 -11.16 -1.38 9.76
CA PHE A 66 -11.88 -2.47 9.08
C PHE A 66 -12.76 -2.00 7.91
N VAL A 67 -13.24 -0.76 7.90
CA VAL A 67 -13.93 -0.17 6.72
C VAL A 67 -13.05 -0.29 5.48
N LEU A 68 -11.75 -0.05 5.62
CA LEU A 68 -10.82 -0.04 4.49
C LEU A 68 -10.57 -1.45 3.96
N PHE A 69 -10.65 -2.45 4.82
CA PHE A 69 -10.57 -3.85 4.42
C PHE A 69 -11.77 -4.32 3.60
N LEU A 70 -12.89 -3.58 3.55
CA LEU A 70 -13.98 -3.82 2.60
C LEU A 70 -13.53 -3.62 1.14
N ALA A 71 -12.41 -2.94 0.88
CA ALA A 71 -11.82 -2.87 -0.44
C ALA A 71 -11.48 -4.27 -1.01
N PHE A 72 -11.09 -5.22 -0.16
CA PHE A 72 -10.77 -6.59 -0.57
C PHE A 72 -11.96 -7.34 -1.18
N PRO A 73 -13.10 -7.53 -0.46
CA PRO A 73 -14.24 -8.22 -1.03
C PRO A 73 -14.89 -7.45 -2.18
N ILE A 74 -14.91 -6.11 -2.16
CA ILE A 74 -15.47 -5.30 -3.26
C ILE A 74 -14.64 -5.49 -4.54
N VAL A 75 -13.32 -5.34 -4.46
CA VAL A 75 -12.45 -5.54 -5.62
C VAL A 75 -12.45 -7.00 -6.05
N GLY A 76 -12.39 -7.93 -5.10
CA GLY A 76 -12.45 -9.35 -5.38
C GLY A 76 -13.73 -9.74 -6.13
N ALA A 77 -14.89 -9.24 -5.70
CA ALA A 77 -16.16 -9.46 -6.39
C ALA A 77 -16.18 -8.86 -7.80
N LEU A 78 -15.66 -7.64 -7.96
CA LEU A 78 -15.58 -6.97 -9.25
C LEU A 78 -14.65 -7.72 -10.23
N VAL A 79 -13.51 -8.24 -9.74
CA VAL A 79 -12.56 -9.01 -10.55
C VAL A 79 -13.12 -10.40 -10.86
N ALA A 80 -13.64 -11.13 -9.87
CA ALA A 80 -14.18 -12.48 -10.06
C ALA A 80 -15.43 -12.50 -10.96
N SER A 81 -16.29 -11.48 -10.89
CA SER A 81 -17.47 -11.36 -11.76
C SER A 81 -17.12 -11.06 -13.21
N ARG A 82 -16.04 -10.29 -13.48
CA ARG A 82 -15.60 -9.94 -14.84
C ARG A 82 -14.59 -10.93 -15.43
N ARG A 83 -13.80 -11.59 -14.60
CA ARG A 83 -12.71 -12.51 -14.97
C ARG A 83 -12.75 -13.76 -14.07
N PRO A 84 -13.78 -14.62 -14.18
CA PRO A 84 -13.99 -15.76 -13.27
C PRO A 84 -12.86 -16.79 -13.31
N GLN A 85 -12.13 -16.87 -14.42
CA GLN A 85 -10.97 -17.75 -14.60
C GLN A 85 -9.70 -17.24 -13.91
N ASN A 86 -9.67 -15.96 -13.49
CA ASN A 86 -8.51 -15.38 -12.82
C ASN A 86 -8.64 -15.60 -11.29
N PRO A 87 -7.76 -16.40 -10.66
CA PRO A 87 -7.81 -16.70 -9.23
C PRO A 87 -7.58 -15.45 -8.34
N ILE A 88 -7.03 -14.36 -8.87
CA ILE A 88 -6.77 -13.13 -8.11
C ILE A 88 -8.05 -12.55 -7.49
N GLY A 89 -9.16 -12.55 -8.24
CA GLY A 89 -10.44 -12.07 -7.71
C GLY A 89 -10.93 -12.91 -6.53
N TRP A 90 -10.75 -14.23 -6.62
CA TRP A 90 -11.10 -15.18 -5.57
C TRP A 90 -10.19 -15.09 -4.35
N ILE A 91 -8.89 -14.85 -4.54
CA ILE A 91 -7.95 -14.62 -3.44
C ILE A 91 -8.31 -13.31 -2.72
N CYS A 92 -8.62 -12.23 -3.43
CA CYS A 92 -9.12 -10.99 -2.82
C CYS A 92 -10.39 -11.23 -2.00
N LEU A 93 -11.36 -12.00 -2.52
CA LEU A 93 -12.58 -12.36 -1.80
C LEU A 93 -12.29 -13.21 -0.56
N ALA A 94 -11.46 -14.24 -0.68
CA ALA A 94 -11.08 -15.12 0.43
C ALA A 94 -10.36 -14.34 1.53
N SER A 95 -9.38 -13.51 1.16
CA SER A 95 -8.70 -12.62 2.11
C SER A 95 -9.67 -11.65 2.77
N GLY A 96 -10.59 -11.05 2.01
CA GLY A 96 -11.62 -10.17 2.54
C GLY A 96 -12.55 -10.87 3.54
N LEU A 97 -12.98 -12.09 3.23
CA LEU A 97 -13.81 -12.89 4.12
C LEU A 97 -13.07 -13.25 5.42
N LEU A 98 -11.80 -13.65 5.32
CA LEU A 98 -11.00 -13.98 6.50
C LEU A 98 -10.75 -12.74 7.38
N TRP A 99 -10.50 -11.57 6.80
CA TRP A 99 -10.42 -10.30 7.55
C TRP A 99 -11.72 -9.99 8.29
N MET A 100 -12.88 -10.16 7.63
CA MET A 100 -14.17 -9.92 8.28
C MET A 100 -14.48 -10.96 9.36
N LEU A 101 -14.06 -12.21 9.16
CA LEU A 101 -14.22 -13.26 10.16
C LEU A 101 -13.39 -12.95 11.40
N LEU A 102 -12.12 -12.57 11.22
CA LEU A 102 -11.25 -12.13 12.30
C LEU A 102 -11.87 -10.96 13.08
N ALA A 103 -12.34 -9.93 12.36
CA ALA A 103 -12.97 -8.75 12.98
C ALA A 103 -14.22 -9.11 13.81
N VAL A 104 -15.11 -9.95 13.26
CA VAL A 104 -16.33 -10.38 13.97
C VAL A 104 -15.99 -11.21 15.20
N THR A 105 -15.06 -12.16 15.09
CA THR A 105 -14.67 -13.01 16.23
C THR A 105 -14.02 -12.21 17.35
N ASP A 106 -13.24 -11.19 17.00
CA ASP A 106 -12.58 -10.31 17.96
C ASP A 106 -13.61 -9.43 18.68
N SER A 107 -14.49 -8.75 17.93
CA SER A 107 -15.58 -7.95 18.50
C SER A 107 -16.55 -8.79 19.36
N TYR A 108 -16.81 -10.04 18.96
CA TYR A 108 -17.62 -10.98 19.74
C TYR A 108 -16.95 -11.34 21.07
N SER A 109 -15.65 -11.61 21.05
CA SER A 109 -14.87 -11.91 22.25
C SER A 109 -14.87 -10.71 23.21
N ILE A 110 -14.59 -9.51 22.70
CA ILE A 110 -14.59 -8.26 23.49
C ILE A 110 -15.95 -8.03 24.13
N TYR A 111 -17.05 -8.19 23.38
CA TYR A 111 -18.40 -8.04 23.92
C TYR A 111 -18.70 -9.06 25.03
N GLY A 112 -18.37 -10.34 24.81
CA GLY A 112 -18.67 -11.38 25.79
C GLY A 112 -17.82 -11.32 27.06
N VAL A 113 -16.59 -10.80 26.96
CA VAL A 113 -15.77 -10.50 28.14
C VAL A 113 -16.31 -9.27 28.88
N ALA A 114 -16.78 -8.25 28.16
CA ALA A 114 -17.39 -7.06 28.76
C ALA A 114 -18.74 -7.35 29.47
N ARG A 115 -19.52 -8.32 28.99
CA ARG A 115 -20.72 -8.84 29.69
C ARG A 115 -20.63 -10.34 29.90
N PRO A 116 -20.03 -10.81 31.01
CA PRO A 116 -19.97 -12.23 31.33
C PRO A 116 -21.36 -12.88 31.29
N GLY A 117 -21.50 -14.01 30.57
CA GLY A 117 -22.76 -14.75 30.42
C GLY A 117 -23.71 -14.27 29.31
N SER A 118 -23.37 -13.20 28.58
CA SER A 118 -24.18 -12.70 27.45
C SER A 118 -24.09 -13.57 26.20
N VAL A 119 -22.91 -14.14 25.94
CA VAL A 119 -22.63 -14.94 24.74
C VAL A 119 -21.85 -16.21 25.10
N PRO A 120 -22.06 -17.33 24.39
CA PRO A 120 -21.34 -18.57 24.65
C PRO A 120 -19.87 -18.47 24.19
N PHE A 121 -18.96 -18.99 25.04
CA PHE A 121 -17.54 -19.20 24.74
C PHE A 121 -16.79 -18.00 24.09
N PRO A 122 -16.86 -16.78 24.65
CA PRO A 122 -16.27 -15.60 24.02
C PRO A 122 -14.77 -15.72 23.77
N VAL A 123 -14.02 -16.21 24.76
CA VAL A 123 -12.57 -16.41 24.69
C VAL A 123 -12.21 -17.38 23.56
N ALA A 124 -12.89 -18.53 23.48
CA ALA A 124 -12.62 -19.54 22.47
C ALA A 124 -12.89 -19.05 21.04
N VAL A 125 -13.99 -18.33 20.83
CA VAL A 125 -14.31 -17.72 19.52
C VAL A 125 -13.26 -16.67 19.14
N GLY A 126 -12.85 -15.82 20.09
CA GLY A 126 -11.77 -14.85 19.89
C GLY A 126 -10.43 -15.51 19.56
N THR A 127 -10.10 -16.64 20.20
CA THR A 127 -8.86 -17.38 19.92
C THR A 127 -8.83 -17.94 18.50
N ILE A 128 -9.96 -18.43 17.98
CA ILE A 128 -10.03 -18.92 16.59
C ILE A 128 -9.69 -17.77 15.63
N GLY A 129 -10.26 -16.59 15.83
CA GLY A 129 -9.93 -15.38 15.05
C GLY A 129 -8.47 -14.99 15.14
N ASN A 130 -8.03 -14.71 16.37
CA ASN A 130 -6.77 -14.03 16.64
C ASN A 130 -5.55 -14.95 16.58
N GLN A 131 -5.71 -16.26 16.75
CA GLN A 131 -4.57 -17.21 16.71
C GLN A 131 -4.57 -18.05 15.43
N TRP A 132 -5.73 -18.53 14.97
CA TRP A 132 -5.77 -19.47 13.83
C TRP A 132 -5.93 -18.76 12.49
N LEU A 133 -6.80 -17.75 12.41
CA LEU A 133 -7.23 -17.16 11.14
C LEU A 133 -6.34 -16.02 10.63
N TRP A 134 -5.56 -15.37 11.49
CA TRP A 134 -4.70 -14.26 11.06
C TRP A 134 -3.61 -14.72 10.09
N VAL A 135 -3.00 -15.89 10.32
CA VAL A 135 -1.93 -16.47 9.50
C VAL A 135 -2.37 -16.70 8.05
N PRO A 136 -3.47 -17.44 7.75
CA PRO A 136 -3.92 -17.62 6.38
C PRO A 136 -4.39 -16.31 5.76
N THR A 137 -4.93 -15.37 6.55
CA THR A 137 -5.34 -14.05 6.05
C THR A 137 -4.16 -13.30 5.44
N VAL A 138 -3.06 -13.19 6.19
CA VAL A 138 -1.83 -12.52 5.75
C VAL A 138 -1.09 -13.35 4.71
N GLY A 139 -1.02 -14.67 4.88
CA GLY A 139 -0.30 -15.57 3.98
C GLY A 139 -0.92 -15.68 2.59
N LEU A 140 -2.25 -15.84 2.48
CA LEU A 140 -2.95 -15.91 1.20
C LEU A 140 -2.73 -14.63 0.38
N PHE A 141 -2.84 -13.48 1.04
CA PHE A 141 -2.65 -12.21 0.36
C PHE A 141 -1.16 -11.89 0.10
N GLY A 142 -0.30 -11.99 1.11
CA GLY A 142 1.11 -11.61 1.01
C GLY A 142 1.93 -12.54 0.12
N ILE A 143 1.57 -13.83 0.02
CA ILE A 143 2.35 -14.83 -0.73
C ILE A 143 1.66 -15.15 -2.05
N TYR A 144 0.45 -15.72 -2.00
CA TYR A 144 -0.19 -16.26 -3.21
C TYR A 144 -0.65 -15.16 -4.17
N MET A 145 -1.07 -14.00 -3.66
CA MET A 145 -1.36 -12.86 -4.53
C MET A 145 -0.13 -12.48 -5.35
N ILE A 146 1.02 -12.27 -4.70
CA ILE A 146 2.27 -11.86 -5.36
C ILE A 146 2.76 -12.94 -6.33
N LEU A 147 2.67 -14.21 -5.92
CA LEU A 147 3.16 -15.34 -6.70
C LEU A 147 2.33 -15.61 -7.97
N LEU A 148 1.02 -15.38 -7.91
CA LEU A 148 0.09 -15.66 -9.01
C LEU A 148 -0.18 -14.43 -9.89
N PHE A 149 0.05 -13.22 -9.39
CA PHE A 149 -0.18 -11.98 -10.13
C PHE A 149 0.69 -11.86 -11.40
N PRO A 150 0.14 -11.37 -12.54
CA PRO A 150 -1.25 -10.94 -12.81
C PRO A 150 -2.17 -12.01 -13.45
N ASP A 151 -1.60 -13.07 -14.00
CA ASP A 151 -2.34 -14.03 -14.85
C ASP A 151 -2.92 -15.22 -14.07
N GLY A 152 -2.73 -15.26 -12.74
CA GLY A 152 -3.17 -16.37 -11.91
C GLY A 152 -2.32 -17.64 -12.02
N ARG A 153 -1.12 -17.53 -12.61
CA ARG A 153 -0.24 -18.67 -12.88
C ARG A 153 1.14 -18.41 -12.31
N LEU A 154 1.74 -19.50 -11.80
CA LEU A 154 3.12 -19.50 -11.32
C LEU A 154 4.09 -19.13 -12.46
N PRO A 155 5.17 -18.37 -12.19
CA PRO A 155 6.11 -17.95 -13.23
C PRO A 155 6.82 -19.11 -13.95
N SER A 156 7.07 -20.23 -13.26
CA SER A 156 7.60 -21.47 -13.83
C SER A 156 7.37 -22.65 -12.88
N LYS A 157 7.60 -23.89 -13.36
CA LYS A 157 7.51 -25.10 -12.53
C LYS A 157 8.44 -25.06 -11.30
N ARG A 158 9.53 -24.29 -11.35
CA ARG A 158 10.50 -24.13 -10.25
C ARG A 158 9.94 -23.37 -9.04
N TRP A 159 8.82 -22.68 -9.19
CA TRP A 159 8.15 -21.96 -8.09
C TRP A 159 7.07 -22.80 -7.39
N ARG A 160 6.78 -24.01 -7.89
CA ARG A 160 5.86 -24.95 -7.23
C ARG A 160 6.33 -25.34 -5.83
N PRO A 161 7.63 -25.65 -5.59
CA PRO A 161 8.11 -25.93 -4.24
C PRO A 161 7.89 -24.77 -3.28
N LEU A 162 8.11 -23.52 -3.72
CA LEU A 162 7.83 -22.35 -2.88
C LEU A 162 6.34 -22.24 -2.55
N ALA A 163 5.47 -22.40 -3.54
CA ALA A 163 4.01 -22.37 -3.32
C ALA A 163 3.55 -23.45 -2.33
N TRP A 164 4.13 -24.65 -2.41
CA TRP A 164 3.84 -25.75 -1.48
C TRP A 164 4.40 -25.46 -0.09
N LEU A 165 5.67 -25.05 0.00
CA LEU A 165 6.33 -24.73 1.26
C LEU A 165 5.59 -23.61 2.00
N SER A 166 5.18 -22.56 1.30
CA SER A 166 4.39 -21.49 1.88
C SER A 166 3.01 -21.94 2.35
N GLY A 167 2.33 -22.83 1.60
CA GLY A 167 1.04 -23.38 2.02
C GLY A 167 1.15 -24.24 3.26
N VAL A 168 2.15 -25.13 3.29
CA VAL A 168 2.46 -25.96 4.46
C VAL A 168 2.84 -25.08 5.65
N MET A 169 3.66 -24.05 5.44
CA MET A 169 4.04 -23.09 6.47
C MET A 169 2.83 -22.34 7.02
N ILE A 170 1.87 -21.91 6.17
CA ILE A 170 0.66 -21.22 6.64
C ILE A 170 -0.14 -22.13 7.56
N VAL A 171 -0.35 -23.38 7.16
CA VAL A 171 -1.08 -24.37 7.96
C VAL A 171 -0.35 -24.68 9.26
N LEU A 172 0.95 -24.96 9.19
CA LEU A 172 1.77 -25.26 10.37
C LEU A 172 1.76 -24.09 11.35
N LEU A 173 2.00 -22.87 10.87
CA LEU A 173 2.02 -21.68 11.72
C LEU A 173 0.62 -21.41 12.33
N SER A 174 -0.46 -21.61 11.58
CA SER A 174 -1.83 -21.48 12.12
C SER A 174 -2.11 -22.49 13.25
N ILE A 175 -1.65 -23.73 13.09
CA ILE A 175 -1.82 -24.79 14.10
C ILE A 175 -0.94 -24.52 15.31
N THR A 176 0.32 -24.11 15.11
CA THR A 176 1.24 -23.84 16.23
C THR A 176 0.78 -22.64 17.05
N GLU A 177 0.39 -21.53 16.42
CA GLU A 177 -0.17 -20.36 17.12
C GLU A 177 -1.47 -20.72 17.84
N GLY A 178 -2.33 -21.51 17.18
CA GLY A 178 -3.59 -21.94 17.76
C GLY A 178 -3.47 -22.81 19.01
N LEU A 179 -2.45 -23.68 19.06
CA LEU A 179 -2.21 -24.65 20.13
C LEU A 179 -1.12 -24.21 21.12
N ALA A 180 -0.41 -23.11 20.85
CA ALA A 180 0.62 -22.59 21.73
C ALA A 180 0.00 -22.24 23.10
N PRO A 181 0.52 -22.80 24.20
CA PRO A 181 0.12 -22.38 25.54
C PRO A 181 0.63 -20.96 25.78
N GLY A 182 -0.16 -20.14 26.47
CA GLY A 182 0.25 -18.78 26.79
C GLY A 182 -0.93 -17.84 27.09
N PRO A 183 -0.63 -16.65 27.67
CA PRO A 183 -1.61 -15.59 27.81
C PRO A 183 -1.93 -14.98 26.44
N LEU A 184 -3.22 -14.81 26.15
CA LEU A 184 -3.69 -14.11 24.97
C LEU A 184 -3.63 -12.60 25.25
N GLU A 185 -2.58 -11.93 24.77
CA GLU A 185 -2.37 -10.49 24.97
C GLU A 185 -3.59 -9.66 24.52
N ASN A 186 -4.17 -10.00 23.36
CA ASN A 186 -5.35 -9.34 22.79
C ASN A 186 -6.63 -9.53 23.61
N GLN A 187 -6.62 -10.42 24.60
CA GLN A 187 -7.76 -10.70 25.47
C GLN A 187 -7.44 -10.43 26.95
N GLY A 188 -6.54 -9.46 27.23
CA GLY A 188 -6.20 -9.08 28.60
C GLY A 188 -5.39 -10.15 29.34
N GLY A 189 -4.65 -11.00 28.61
CA GLY A 189 -3.80 -12.03 29.17
C GLY A 189 -4.53 -13.30 29.61
N VAL A 190 -5.79 -13.48 29.21
CA VAL A 190 -6.53 -14.72 29.45
C VAL A 190 -5.81 -15.90 28.82
N ARG A 191 -5.75 -17.03 29.51
CA ARG A 191 -5.09 -18.25 29.02
C ARG A 191 -5.74 -18.76 27.74
N ASN A 192 -4.92 -19.21 26.79
CA ASN A 192 -5.40 -19.86 25.57
C ASN A 192 -6.25 -21.11 25.91
N PRO A 193 -7.54 -21.15 25.57
CA PRO A 193 -8.41 -22.29 25.86
C PRO A 193 -8.06 -23.55 25.04
N PHE A 194 -7.35 -23.39 23.93
CA PHE A 194 -6.85 -24.48 23.08
C PHE A 194 -5.35 -24.76 23.31
N GLY A 195 -4.71 -24.04 24.23
CA GLY A 195 -3.30 -24.17 24.52
C GLY A 195 -2.96 -25.54 25.11
N LEU A 196 -1.99 -26.24 24.51
CA LEU A 196 -1.51 -27.51 25.04
C LEU A 196 -0.44 -27.24 26.11
N GLU A 197 -0.87 -27.09 27.36
CA GLU A 197 0.06 -26.85 28.50
C GLU A 197 1.12 -27.96 28.66
N ALA A 198 0.85 -29.17 28.16
CA ALA A 198 1.82 -30.28 28.14
C ALA A 198 2.99 -30.07 27.16
N LEU A 199 2.88 -29.14 26.21
CA LEU A 199 3.87 -28.87 25.17
C LEU A 199 4.28 -27.39 25.18
N PRO A 200 4.97 -26.90 26.23
CA PRO A 200 5.37 -25.49 26.34
C PRO A 200 6.31 -25.04 25.23
N TRP A 201 7.08 -25.97 24.65
CA TRP A 201 7.97 -25.71 23.52
C TRP A 201 7.24 -25.26 22.24
N LEU A 202 5.91 -25.41 22.16
CA LEU A 202 5.13 -24.89 21.03
C LEU A 202 5.20 -23.37 20.93
N GLU A 203 5.33 -22.68 22.05
CA GLU A 203 5.54 -21.23 22.10
C GLU A 203 6.92 -20.87 21.50
N ASP A 204 7.98 -21.56 21.90
CA ASP A 204 9.32 -21.34 21.33
C ASP A 204 9.33 -21.60 19.81
N VAL A 205 8.62 -22.65 19.38
CA VAL A 205 8.50 -23.01 17.97
C VAL A 205 7.71 -21.97 17.18
N SER A 206 6.64 -21.39 17.73
CA SER A 206 5.90 -20.32 17.04
C SER A 206 6.81 -19.11 16.80
N TYR A 207 7.59 -18.69 17.80
CA TYR A 207 8.57 -17.61 17.64
C TYR A 207 9.66 -17.90 16.60
N ILE A 208 10.06 -19.16 16.43
CA ILE A 208 11.05 -19.57 15.42
C ILE A 208 10.45 -19.61 14.01
N ILE A 209 9.18 -20.03 13.87
CA ILE A 209 8.51 -20.17 12.57
C ILE A 209 7.97 -18.83 12.09
N LEU A 210 7.54 -17.94 12.98
CA LEU A 210 6.95 -16.64 12.66
C LEU A 210 7.77 -15.80 11.65
N PRO A 211 9.12 -15.69 11.75
CA PRO A 211 9.96 -14.98 10.78
C PRO A 211 10.00 -15.63 9.38
N LEU A 212 9.60 -16.89 9.23
CA LEU A 212 9.54 -17.55 7.92
C LEU A 212 8.43 -16.97 7.03
N LEU A 213 7.37 -16.42 7.62
CA LEU A 213 6.27 -15.79 6.88
C LEU A 213 6.73 -14.57 6.08
N PRO A 214 7.40 -13.54 6.66
CA PRO A 214 7.93 -12.44 5.87
C PRO A 214 9.02 -12.88 4.89
N LEU A 215 9.83 -13.91 5.21
CA LEU A 215 10.78 -14.48 4.25
C LEU A 215 10.10 -15.08 3.02
N CYS A 216 8.96 -15.77 3.19
CA CYS A 216 8.16 -16.29 2.07
C CYS A 216 7.53 -15.17 1.23
N ILE A 217 7.10 -14.08 1.87
CA ILE A 217 6.61 -12.87 1.17
C ILE A 217 7.74 -12.25 0.33
N LEU A 218 8.94 -12.12 0.90
CA LEU A 218 10.12 -11.62 0.19
C LEU A 218 10.52 -12.53 -0.98
N ALA A 219 10.52 -13.85 -0.79
CA ALA A 219 10.78 -14.82 -1.86
C ALA A 219 9.72 -14.70 -2.99
N SER A 220 8.46 -14.47 -2.63
CA SER A 220 7.38 -14.22 -3.60
C SER A 220 7.61 -12.90 -4.34
N ALA A 221 8.08 -11.85 -3.67
CA ALA A 221 8.45 -10.59 -4.31
C ALA A 221 9.60 -10.75 -5.33
N VAL A 222 10.60 -11.60 -5.03
CA VAL A 222 11.67 -11.94 -6.00
C VAL A 222 11.09 -12.57 -7.26
N SER A 223 10.09 -13.44 -7.12
CA SER A 223 9.39 -14.04 -8.27
C SER A 223 8.76 -12.97 -9.16
N MET A 224 8.18 -11.93 -8.56
CA MET A 224 7.54 -10.82 -9.26
C MET A 224 8.58 -9.94 -9.98
N VAL A 225 9.74 -9.70 -9.37
CA VAL A 225 10.87 -8.98 -10.01
C VAL A 225 11.42 -9.76 -11.21
N LEU A 226 11.57 -11.08 -11.08
CA LEU A 226 12.03 -11.93 -12.18
C LEU A 226 11.01 -11.96 -13.33
N ARG A 227 9.72 -11.94 -13.02
CA ARG A 227 8.63 -11.80 -14.00
C ARG A 227 8.70 -10.46 -14.71
N PHE A 228 8.88 -9.37 -13.95
CA PHE A 228 9.04 -8.02 -14.49
C PHE A 228 10.18 -7.91 -15.52
N ARG A 229 11.31 -8.58 -15.28
CA ARG A 229 12.46 -8.58 -16.22
C ARG A 229 12.17 -9.31 -17.53
N ARG A 230 11.23 -10.28 -17.54
CA ARG A 230 10.88 -11.09 -18.71
C ARG A 230 9.67 -10.54 -19.48
N SER A 231 8.79 -9.79 -18.81
CA SER A 231 7.57 -9.25 -19.41
C SER A 231 7.82 -8.04 -20.32
N ARG A 232 7.08 -7.97 -21.44
CA ARG A 232 7.02 -6.81 -22.35
C ARG A 232 5.56 -6.32 -22.45
N GLY A 233 5.35 -5.08 -22.88
CA GLY A 233 4.01 -4.50 -23.09
C GLY A 233 3.21 -4.26 -21.81
N GLU A 234 1.90 -4.54 -21.85
CA GLU A 234 0.93 -4.21 -20.79
C GLU A 234 1.20 -4.93 -19.45
N VAL A 235 1.61 -6.20 -19.49
CA VAL A 235 1.93 -7.01 -18.29
C VAL A 235 3.03 -6.35 -17.46
N ARG A 236 4.02 -5.74 -18.12
CA ARG A 236 5.11 -5.03 -17.43
C ARG A 236 4.58 -3.81 -16.67
N GLN A 237 3.60 -3.10 -17.22
CA GLN A 237 2.99 -1.94 -16.57
C GLN A 237 2.09 -2.34 -15.40
N GLN A 238 1.34 -3.46 -15.52
CA GLN A 238 0.58 -4.03 -14.41
C GLN A 238 1.48 -4.39 -13.22
N ILE A 239 2.61 -5.06 -13.49
CA ILE A 239 3.57 -5.43 -12.44
C ILE A 239 4.20 -4.18 -11.82
N LYS A 240 4.53 -3.13 -12.59
CA LYS A 240 5.05 -1.88 -12.00
C LYS A 240 4.09 -1.27 -10.99
N TRP A 241 2.81 -1.23 -11.30
CA TRP A 241 1.81 -0.63 -10.41
C TRP A 241 1.73 -1.36 -9.08
N VAL A 242 1.53 -2.67 -9.15
CA VAL A 242 1.37 -3.49 -7.96
C VAL A 242 2.68 -3.57 -7.20
N ALA A 243 3.82 -3.68 -7.88
CA ALA A 243 5.12 -3.64 -7.24
C ALA A 243 5.37 -2.30 -6.53
N PHE A 244 5.01 -1.17 -7.13
CA PHE A 244 5.14 0.14 -6.50
C PHE A 244 4.31 0.24 -5.20
N VAL A 245 3.02 -0.08 -5.27
CA VAL A 245 2.11 -0.01 -4.11
C VAL A 245 2.49 -1.03 -3.03
N ALA A 246 2.84 -2.25 -3.42
CA ALA A 246 3.27 -3.31 -2.49
C ALA A 246 4.62 -2.99 -1.84
N SER A 247 5.58 -2.43 -2.58
CA SER A 247 6.89 -2.05 -2.03
C SER A 247 6.77 -0.88 -1.07
N PHE A 248 5.92 0.11 -1.40
CA PHE A 248 5.64 1.24 -0.52
C PHE A 248 4.99 0.78 0.79
N SER A 249 3.95 -0.05 0.70
CA SER A 249 3.26 -0.61 1.87
C SER A 249 4.16 -1.52 2.70
N GLY A 250 4.94 -2.38 2.04
CA GLY A 250 5.90 -3.27 2.70
C GLY A 250 7.03 -2.52 3.40
N LEU A 251 7.53 -1.43 2.81
CA LEU A 251 8.54 -0.58 3.43
C LEU A 251 7.99 0.13 4.68
N LEU A 252 6.77 0.68 4.60
CA LEU A 252 6.12 1.30 5.76
C LEU A 252 5.92 0.29 6.90
N TYR A 253 5.49 -0.92 6.57
CA TYR A 253 5.29 -1.98 7.56
C TYR A 253 6.62 -2.45 8.17
N LEU A 254 7.69 -2.57 7.37
CA LEU A 254 9.03 -2.88 7.86
C LEU A 254 9.54 -1.80 8.83
N ILE A 255 9.34 -0.51 8.51
CA ILE A 255 9.70 0.59 9.39
C ILE A 255 8.90 0.51 10.70
N ALA A 256 7.60 0.21 10.63
CA ALA A 256 6.77 0.03 11.82
C ALA A 256 7.29 -1.11 12.71
N ILE A 257 7.58 -2.29 12.13
CA ILE A 257 8.13 -3.44 12.87
C ILE A 257 9.47 -3.08 13.52
N ILE A 258 10.40 -2.48 12.77
CA ILE A 258 11.72 -2.12 13.31
C ILE A 258 11.56 -1.10 14.43
N SER A 259 10.66 -0.12 14.29
CA SER A 259 10.40 0.87 15.34
C SER A 259 9.85 0.24 16.63
N GLN A 260 8.96 -0.75 16.50
CA GLN A 260 8.41 -1.50 17.64
C GLN A 260 9.48 -2.39 18.29
N LEU A 261 10.30 -3.09 17.48
CA LEU A 261 11.40 -3.91 18.00
C LEU A 261 12.43 -3.06 18.76
N VAL A 262 12.85 -1.94 18.18
CA VAL A 262 13.77 -1.00 18.84
C VAL A 262 13.15 -0.50 20.15
N PHE A 263 11.86 -0.15 20.15
CA PHE A 263 11.17 0.28 21.36
C PHE A 263 11.19 -0.79 22.46
N VAL A 264 10.86 -2.05 22.14
CA VAL A 264 10.90 -3.18 23.09
C VAL A 264 12.29 -3.39 23.66
N LEU A 265 13.33 -3.36 22.82
CA LEU A 265 14.72 -3.51 23.27
C LEU A 265 15.17 -2.36 24.21
N ASN A 266 14.67 -1.14 24.01
CA ASN A 266 14.94 -0.01 24.90
C ASN A 266 14.20 -0.13 26.26
N ILE A 267 13.04 -0.81 26.29
CA ILE A 267 12.33 -1.09 27.55
C ILE A 267 13.12 -2.06 28.42
N SER A 268 13.70 -3.10 27.82
CA SER A 268 14.50 -4.10 28.57
C SER A 268 15.72 -3.52 29.28
N GLU A 269 16.25 -2.38 28.81
CA GLU A 269 17.40 -1.71 29.43
C GLU A 269 17.01 -0.68 30.51
N SER A 270 15.74 -0.23 30.55
CA SER A 270 15.30 0.94 31.34
C SER A 270 14.61 0.60 32.68
N GLY A 271 14.80 -0.62 33.21
CA GLY A 271 14.49 -0.91 34.62
C GLY A 271 13.01 -0.87 35.01
N GLY A 272 12.09 -1.17 34.08
CA GLY A 272 10.69 -1.49 34.41
C GLY A 272 9.69 -0.33 34.42
N SER A 273 10.11 0.90 34.11
CA SER A 273 9.14 1.97 33.80
C SER A 273 8.65 1.81 32.36
N ILE A 274 7.37 1.44 32.16
CA ILE A 274 6.76 1.29 30.82
C ILE A 274 6.70 2.69 30.18
N PRO A 275 7.56 3.01 29.20
CA PRO A 275 7.45 4.27 28.48
C PRO A 275 6.13 4.22 27.71
N ARG A 276 5.38 5.33 27.66
CA ARG A 276 4.21 5.39 26.78
C ARG A 276 4.67 5.15 25.35
N PHE A 277 3.97 4.26 24.64
CA PHE A 277 4.25 3.98 23.24
C PHE A 277 4.25 5.32 22.49
N PRO A 278 5.25 5.61 21.64
CA PRO A 278 5.32 6.91 21.01
C PRO A 278 4.15 7.08 20.04
N TRP A 279 3.38 8.17 20.17
CA TRP A 279 2.23 8.45 19.30
C TRP A 279 2.57 8.41 17.81
N TRP A 280 3.81 8.76 17.43
CA TRP A 280 4.27 8.70 16.04
C TRP A 280 4.40 7.26 15.52
N ALA A 281 4.69 6.28 16.39
CA ALA A 281 4.77 4.88 16.02
C ALA A 281 3.37 4.31 15.73
N GLU A 282 2.37 4.71 16.53
CA GLU A 282 0.95 4.37 16.27
C GLU A 282 0.45 4.97 14.95
N VAL A 283 0.82 6.22 14.66
CA VAL A 283 0.50 6.88 13.38
C VAL A 283 1.19 6.16 12.22
N LEU A 284 2.46 5.79 12.36
CA LEU A 284 3.19 5.03 11.32
C LEU A 284 2.55 3.68 11.05
N PHE A 285 2.18 2.94 12.11
CA PHE A 285 1.50 1.66 11.98
C PHE A 285 0.15 1.83 11.28
N SER A 286 -0.65 2.81 11.69
CA SER A 286 -1.93 3.14 11.05
C SER A 286 -1.75 3.41 9.56
N VAL A 287 -0.78 4.25 9.19
CA VAL A 287 -0.47 4.55 7.77
C VAL A 287 0.00 3.32 7.01
N ALA A 288 0.76 2.41 7.64
CA ALA A 288 1.16 1.15 7.02
C ALA A 288 -0.05 0.25 6.72
N VAL A 289 -1.00 0.16 7.66
CA VAL A 289 -2.26 -0.58 7.49
C VAL A 289 -3.12 0.05 6.38
N LEU A 290 -3.20 1.39 6.32
CA LEU A 290 -3.87 2.10 5.21
C LEU A 290 -3.25 1.72 3.85
N GLY A 291 -1.91 1.70 3.77
CA GLY A 291 -1.19 1.31 2.56
C GLY A 291 -1.53 -0.10 2.11
N PHE A 292 -1.58 -1.03 3.06
CA PHE A 292 -1.95 -2.43 2.81
C PHE A 292 -3.38 -2.56 2.25
N ALA A 293 -4.35 -1.82 2.81
CA ALA A 293 -5.72 -1.80 2.29
C ALA A 293 -5.85 -1.18 0.88
N GLY A 294 -4.89 -0.35 0.47
CA GLY A 294 -4.80 0.20 -0.89
C GLY A 294 -4.32 -0.81 -1.95
N VAL A 295 -3.64 -1.89 -1.55
CA VAL A 295 -3.13 -2.93 -2.47
C VAL A 295 -4.23 -3.61 -3.30
N PRO A 296 -5.37 -4.09 -2.75
CA PRO A 296 -6.43 -4.66 -3.57
C PRO A 296 -6.98 -3.66 -4.57
N VAL A 297 -7.15 -2.38 -4.22
CA VAL A 297 -7.62 -1.34 -5.16
C VAL A 297 -6.63 -1.20 -6.33
N ALA A 298 -5.34 -1.20 -6.04
CA ALA A 298 -4.29 -1.17 -7.07
C ALA A 298 -4.35 -2.42 -7.97
N ILE A 299 -4.57 -3.60 -7.40
CA ILE A 299 -4.72 -4.87 -8.15
C ILE A 299 -5.97 -4.82 -9.02
N GLY A 300 -7.12 -4.42 -8.47
CA GLY A 300 -8.36 -4.29 -9.21
C GLY A 300 -8.21 -3.34 -10.39
N PHE A 301 -7.56 -2.20 -10.19
CA PHE A 301 -7.24 -1.27 -11.26
C PHE A 301 -6.31 -1.90 -12.31
N ALA A 302 -5.25 -2.60 -11.89
CA ALA A 302 -4.29 -3.24 -12.80
C ALA A 302 -4.92 -4.38 -13.63
N VAL A 303 -5.85 -5.15 -13.05
CA VAL A 303 -6.50 -6.29 -13.71
C VAL A 303 -7.68 -5.85 -14.59
N LEU A 304 -8.43 -4.82 -14.18
CA LEU A 304 -9.66 -4.41 -14.85
C LEU A 304 -9.48 -3.30 -15.89
N LYS A 305 -8.49 -2.42 -15.73
CA LYS A 305 -8.29 -1.29 -16.64
C LYS A 305 -7.18 -1.59 -17.65
N TYR A 306 -7.56 -1.73 -18.92
CA TYR A 306 -6.62 -1.75 -20.03
C TYR A 306 -6.05 -0.34 -20.26
N ARG A 307 -4.75 -0.26 -20.59
CA ARG A 307 -3.96 0.97 -20.90
C ARG A 307 -3.43 1.78 -19.70
N LEU A 308 -2.57 1.16 -18.87
CA LEU A 308 -1.78 1.84 -17.84
C LEU A 308 -0.62 2.73 -18.39
N TYR A 309 -0.67 3.23 -19.63
CA TYR A 309 0.47 3.93 -20.23
C TYR A 309 0.93 5.19 -19.46
N ASP A 310 0.05 5.85 -18.72
CA ASP A 310 0.39 7.03 -17.89
C ASP A 310 0.99 6.70 -16.51
N ILE A 311 1.15 5.42 -16.16
CA ILE A 311 1.65 5.01 -14.85
C ILE A 311 3.08 5.48 -14.58
N ASP A 312 3.93 5.49 -15.62
CA ASP A 312 5.31 5.92 -15.49
C ASP A 312 5.35 7.40 -15.06
N VAL A 313 4.36 8.21 -15.45
CA VAL A 313 4.23 9.60 -15.00
C VAL A 313 3.80 9.66 -13.54
N VAL A 314 2.82 8.85 -13.13
CA VAL A 314 2.34 8.81 -11.75
C VAL A 314 3.46 8.35 -10.81
N ILE A 315 4.13 7.23 -11.11
CA ILE A 315 5.25 6.70 -10.31
C ILE A 315 6.35 7.74 -10.17
N ASN A 316 6.80 8.34 -11.28
CA ASN A 316 7.85 9.37 -11.23
C ASN A 316 7.41 10.58 -10.40
N ARG A 317 6.17 11.06 -10.56
CA ARG A 317 5.63 12.15 -9.74
C ARG A 317 5.56 11.77 -8.26
N THR A 318 5.05 10.59 -7.91
CA THR A 318 4.98 10.14 -6.51
C THR A 318 6.36 9.92 -5.91
N LEU A 319 7.34 9.41 -6.67
CA LEU A 319 8.71 9.29 -6.18
C LEU A 319 9.35 10.66 -5.96
N VAL A 320 9.13 11.60 -6.87
CA VAL A 320 9.66 12.96 -6.78
C VAL A 320 9.01 13.74 -5.64
N TYR A 321 7.68 13.88 -5.62
CA TYR A 321 6.97 14.59 -4.56
C TYR A 321 7.03 13.85 -3.22
N GLY A 322 7.07 12.52 -3.25
CA GLY A 322 7.22 11.68 -2.06
C GLY A 322 8.60 11.82 -1.44
N SER A 323 9.68 11.71 -2.23
CA SER A 323 11.05 11.92 -1.72
C SER A 323 11.28 13.35 -1.25
N LEU A 324 10.73 14.35 -1.94
CA LEU A 324 10.73 15.74 -1.49
C LEU A 324 10.06 15.89 -0.13
N THR A 325 8.84 15.35 0.01
CA THR A 325 8.09 15.39 1.27
C THR A 325 8.85 14.65 2.37
N ALA A 326 9.37 13.45 2.09
CA ALA A 326 10.15 12.67 3.05
C ALA A 326 11.42 13.40 3.51
N MET A 327 12.18 14.00 2.59
CA MET A 327 13.37 14.80 2.91
C MET A 327 13.01 15.99 3.79
N LEU A 328 11.91 16.67 3.48
CA LEU A 328 11.45 17.84 4.22
C LEU A 328 10.92 17.48 5.61
N VAL A 329 10.26 16.33 5.75
CA VAL A 329 9.88 15.75 7.05
C VAL A 329 11.11 15.33 7.85
N ALA A 330 12.07 14.63 7.23
CA ALA A 330 13.31 14.20 7.87
C ALA A 330 14.15 15.39 8.35
N LEU A 331 14.23 16.44 7.54
CA LEU A 331 14.88 17.69 7.92
C LEU A 331 14.18 18.35 9.11
N TYR A 332 12.84 18.42 9.09
CA TYR A 332 12.07 18.97 10.20
C TYR A 332 12.37 18.23 11.50
N PHE A 333 12.18 16.91 11.51
CA PHE A 333 12.44 16.08 12.69
C PHE A 333 13.92 16.08 13.10
N GLY A 334 14.84 16.03 12.13
CA GLY A 334 16.28 16.12 12.36
C GLY A 334 16.69 17.44 12.98
N SER A 335 16.07 18.55 12.57
CA SER A 335 16.33 19.87 13.16
C SER A 335 15.80 19.97 14.58
N VAL A 336 14.60 19.42 14.85
CA VAL A 336 14.05 19.32 16.22
C VAL A 336 14.99 18.50 17.10
N ALA A 337 15.37 17.31 16.66
CA ALA A 337 16.24 16.40 17.40
C ALA A 337 17.64 16.98 17.65
N ALA A 338 18.26 17.59 16.63
CA ALA A 338 19.56 18.25 16.74
C ALA A 338 19.52 19.45 17.71
N THR A 339 18.44 20.25 17.66
CA THR A 339 18.29 21.37 18.58
C THR A 339 18.10 20.88 20.01
N GLN A 340 17.33 19.81 20.21
CA GLN A 340 17.17 19.16 21.52
C GLN A 340 18.50 18.61 22.07
N THR A 341 19.33 17.95 21.25
CA THR A 341 20.62 17.41 21.71
C THR A 341 21.63 18.51 22.03
N ILE A 342 21.72 19.56 21.20
CA ILE A 342 22.59 20.72 21.45
C ILE A 342 22.17 21.44 22.74
N LEU A 343 20.87 21.65 22.95
CA LEU A 343 20.34 22.26 24.19
C LEU A 343 20.65 21.40 25.42
N ARG A 344 20.47 20.08 25.34
CA ARG A 344 20.84 19.17 26.44
C ARG A 344 22.33 19.24 26.77
N ALA A 345 23.19 19.29 25.75
CA ALA A 345 24.64 19.37 25.92
C ALA A 345 25.11 20.71 26.52
N LEU A 346 24.44 21.82 26.18
CA LEU A 346 24.83 23.15 26.66
C LEU A 346 24.28 23.52 28.03
N THR A 347 23.07 23.05 28.37
CA THR A 347 22.33 23.56 29.55
C THR A 347 22.48 22.68 30.80
N GLY A 348 22.90 21.42 30.66
CA GLY A 348 23.13 20.50 31.79
C GLY A 348 21.91 20.19 32.67
N GLN A 349 20.75 20.78 32.40
CA GLN A 349 19.51 20.61 33.16
C GLN A 349 18.53 19.67 32.44
N THR A 350 18.03 18.70 33.20
CA THR A 350 17.04 17.69 32.79
C THR A 350 15.61 18.25 32.67
N GLU A 351 15.37 19.44 33.23
CA GLU A 351 14.06 20.12 33.26
C GLU A 351 13.88 21.03 32.04
N GLN A 352 12.78 20.84 31.30
CA GLN A 352 12.51 21.46 30.00
C GLN A 352 12.17 22.96 30.13
N PRO A 353 13.02 23.91 29.69
CA PRO A 353 12.58 25.29 29.56
C PRO A 353 11.68 25.37 28.33
N GLN A 354 10.38 25.56 28.54
CA GLN A 354 9.39 25.74 27.46
C GLN A 354 9.83 26.78 26.41
N LEU A 355 10.58 27.80 26.84
CA LEU A 355 11.19 28.81 25.99
C LEU A 355 12.17 28.24 24.94
N ALA A 356 12.94 27.22 25.29
CA ALA A 356 13.89 26.60 24.36
C ALA A 356 13.16 25.80 23.26
N VAL A 357 12.03 25.16 23.61
CA VAL A 357 11.16 24.48 22.64
C VAL A 357 10.49 25.50 21.70
N VAL A 358 10.04 26.64 22.23
CA VAL A 358 9.42 27.71 21.41
C VAL A 358 10.42 28.33 20.45
N ILE A 359 11.63 28.69 20.92
CA ILE A 359 12.68 29.30 20.09
C ILE A 359 13.14 28.32 19.01
N SER A 360 13.37 27.05 19.36
CA SER A 360 13.75 26.02 18.38
C SER A 360 12.66 25.80 17.33
N THR A 361 11.38 25.77 17.73
CA THR A 361 10.26 25.62 16.80
C THR A 361 10.17 26.80 15.83
N LEU A 362 10.38 28.03 16.31
CA LEU A 362 10.41 29.25 15.48
C LEU A 362 11.56 29.25 14.47
N VAL A 363 12.76 28.86 14.90
CA VAL A 363 13.93 28.76 14.02
C VAL A 363 13.70 27.70 12.94
N ILE A 364 13.15 26.55 13.30
CA ILE A 364 12.82 25.46 12.36
C ILE A 364 11.77 25.93 11.35
N ALA A 365 10.69 26.58 11.81
CA ALA A 365 9.66 27.13 10.93
C ALA A 365 10.23 28.16 9.93
N ALA A 366 11.16 29.01 10.39
CA ALA A 366 11.82 30.00 9.55
C ALA A 366 12.74 29.37 8.49
N LEU A 367 13.52 28.34 8.84
CA LEU A 367 14.40 27.62 7.90
C LEU A 367 13.65 26.68 6.93
N PHE A 368 12.46 26.23 7.32
CA PHE A 368 11.69 25.27 6.53
C PHE A 368 11.25 25.82 5.17
N ASN A 369 10.71 27.04 5.15
CA ASN A 369 10.19 27.65 3.92
C ASN A 369 11.28 27.88 2.84
N PRO A 370 12.46 28.45 3.13
CA PRO A 370 13.51 28.60 2.13
C PRO A 370 14.08 27.25 1.65
N LEU A 371 14.21 26.26 2.54
CA LEU A 371 14.73 24.95 2.18
C LEU A 371 13.75 24.17 1.30
N ARG A 372 12.45 24.22 1.61
CA ARG A 372 11.37 23.67 0.76
C ARG A 372 11.45 24.21 -0.67
N ARG A 373 11.57 25.53 -0.82
CA ARG A 373 11.63 26.19 -2.15
C ARG A 373 12.86 25.76 -2.93
N ARG A 374 14.03 25.64 -2.28
CA ARG A 374 15.26 25.17 -2.95
C ARG A 374 15.13 23.74 -3.45
N ILE A 375 14.62 22.82 -2.63
CA ILE A 375 14.48 21.42 -3.03
C ILE A 375 13.45 21.29 -4.17
N GLN A 376 12.32 22.00 -4.10
CA GLN A 376 11.34 22.06 -5.21
C GLN A 376 11.98 22.55 -6.51
N SER A 377 12.71 23.68 -6.47
CA SER A 377 13.36 24.23 -7.66
C SER A 377 14.44 23.30 -8.25
N PHE A 378 15.19 22.60 -7.40
CA PHE A 378 16.22 21.64 -7.83
C PHE A 378 15.59 20.43 -8.54
N ILE A 379 14.52 19.91 -7.96
CA ILE A 379 13.75 18.80 -8.52
C ILE A 379 13.13 19.18 -9.86
N ASP A 380 12.43 20.32 -9.93
CA ASP A 380 11.76 20.75 -11.15
C ASP A 380 12.77 20.95 -12.28
N ARG A 381 13.94 21.51 -11.96
CA ARG A 381 15.02 21.70 -12.93
C ARG A 381 15.68 20.40 -13.38
N ARG A 382 15.78 19.39 -12.51
CA ARG A 382 16.43 18.10 -12.81
C ARG A 382 15.51 17.12 -13.55
N PHE A 383 14.21 17.10 -13.20
CA PHE A 383 13.24 16.12 -13.71
C PHE A 383 12.34 16.66 -14.82
N TYR A 384 11.90 17.92 -14.72
CA TYR A 384 11.10 18.58 -15.76
C TYR A 384 11.97 19.36 -16.76
N ARG A 385 13.28 19.09 -16.83
CA ARG A 385 14.23 19.78 -17.71
C ARG A 385 13.67 20.03 -19.13
N ARG A 386 13.06 19.01 -19.76
CA ARG A 386 12.44 19.14 -21.09
C ARG A 386 11.23 20.09 -21.16
N LYS A 387 10.40 20.13 -20.11
CA LYS A 387 9.18 20.97 -20.08
C LYS A 387 9.46 22.40 -19.59
N TYR A 388 10.45 22.54 -18.70
CA TYR A 388 10.92 23.84 -18.21
C TYR A 388 11.76 24.56 -19.26
N ASP A 389 12.65 23.84 -19.97
CA ASP A 389 13.40 24.42 -21.09
C ASP A 389 12.44 24.88 -22.19
N ALA A 390 11.43 24.10 -22.58
CA ALA A 390 10.43 24.49 -23.59
C ALA A 390 9.65 25.78 -23.27
N ARG A 391 9.23 25.97 -22.01
CA ARG A 391 8.52 27.18 -21.60
C ARG A 391 9.44 28.39 -21.58
N LYS A 392 10.68 28.20 -21.12
CA LYS A 392 11.69 29.26 -21.07
C LYS A 392 12.20 29.65 -22.46
N THR A 393 12.37 28.70 -23.37
CA THR A 393 12.66 28.99 -24.79
C THR A 393 11.48 29.70 -25.46
N LEU A 394 10.24 29.31 -25.16
CA LEU A 394 9.05 30.00 -25.71
C LEU A 394 8.88 31.42 -25.15
N GLU A 395 9.12 31.64 -23.86
CA GLU A 395 9.08 32.98 -23.24
C GLU A 395 10.23 33.87 -23.77
N ALA A 396 11.44 33.32 -23.92
CA ALA A 396 12.57 34.03 -24.51
C ALA A 396 12.33 34.36 -26.00
N PHE A 397 11.74 33.42 -26.75
CA PHE A 397 11.35 33.63 -28.13
C PHE A 397 10.24 34.67 -28.26
N SER A 398 9.22 34.62 -27.39
CA SER A 398 8.14 35.62 -27.36
C SER A 398 8.65 37.02 -26.99
N ALA A 399 9.71 37.12 -26.19
CA ALA A 399 10.35 38.40 -25.88
C ALA A 399 11.13 38.94 -27.09
N ARG A 400 11.92 38.08 -27.75
CA ARG A 400 12.67 38.45 -28.97
C ARG A 400 11.76 38.84 -30.14
N LEU A 401 10.67 38.11 -30.35
CA LEU A 401 9.60 38.41 -31.32
C LEU A 401 9.02 39.82 -31.20
N ARG A 402 9.11 40.42 -30.01
CA ARG A 402 8.56 41.74 -29.73
C ARG A 402 9.53 42.88 -30.05
N GLU A 403 10.80 42.57 -30.21
CA GLU A 403 11.89 43.52 -30.44
C GLU A 403 12.46 43.41 -31.85
N GLU A 404 12.36 42.25 -32.50
CA GLU A 404 12.88 42.01 -33.85
C GLU A 404 11.85 42.36 -34.94
N THR A 405 12.18 43.32 -35.81
CA THR A 405 11.32 43.81 -36.90
C THR A 405 11.66 43.21 -38.27
N ASP A 406 12.67 42.34 -38.35
CA ASP A 406 13.09 41.68 -39.58
C ASP A 406 12.51 40.25 -39.69
N LEU A 407 11.87 39.98 -40.83
CA LEU A 407 11.03 38.80 -41.07
C LEU A 407 11.86 37.57 -41.43
N GLU A 408 13.05 37.75 -42.01
CA GLU A 408 13.96 36.65 -42.36
C GLU A 408 14.68 36.07 -41.14
N THR A 409 15.16 36.93 -40.24
CA THR A 409 15.76 36.55 -38.95
C THR A 409 14.74 35.88 -38.02
N LEU A 410 13.48 36.33 -38.06
CA LEU A 410 12.39 35.70 -37.30
C LEU A 410 12.08 34.27 -37.74
N ASN A 411 12.17 33.99 -39.04
CA ASN A 411 11.92 32.65 -39.59
C ASN A 411 13.03 31.67 -39.19
N SER A 412 14.29 32.09 -39.23
CA SER A 412 15.42 31.25 -38.80
C SER A 412 15.37 30.96 -37.30
N ASP A 413 15.11 31.98 -36.48
CA ASP A 413 15.04 31.82 -35.03
C ASP A 413 13.87 30.92 -34.61
N LEU A 414 12.71 31.05 -35.24
CA LEU A 414 11.56 30.16 -34.99
C LEU A 414 11.92 28.70 -35.32
N ALA A 415 12.56 28.46 -36.46
CA ALA A 415 12.94 27.13 -36.90
C ALA A 415 13.98 26.49 -35.97
N ASP A 416 14.95 27.26 -35.49
CA ASP A 416 15.99 26.80 -34.57
C ASP A 416 15.44 26.51 -33.17
N VAL A 417 14.57 27.37 -32.64
CA VAL A 417 13.90 27.11 -31.36
C VAL A 417 13.04 25.84 -31.42
N ILE A 418 12.31 25.62 -32.52
CA ILE A 418 11.52 24.39 -32.72
C ILE A 418 12.44 23.17 -32.84
N ARG A 419 13.57 23.29 -33.54
CA ARG A 419 14.54 22.21 -33.71
C ARG A 419 15.19 21.82 -32.39
N GLU A 420 15.56 22.80 -31.58
CA GLU A 420 16.20 22.58 -30.27
C GLU A 420 15.20 22.07 -29.23
N THR A 421 13.97 22.59 -29.24
CA THR A 421 12.96 22.26 -28.23
C THR A 421 12.26 20.92 -28.51
N MET A 422 11.93 20.64 -29.77
CA MET A 422 11.09 19.48 -30.14
C MET A 422 11.88 18.34 -30.79
N GLN A 423 13.15 18.55 -31.17
CA GLN A 423 13.98 17.60 -31.93
C GLN A 423 13.24 16.81 -33.03
N PRO A 424 12.49 17.47 -33.92
CA PRO A 424 11.76 16.80 -34.98
C PRO A 424 12.72 16.31 -36.08
N ALA A 425 12.29 15.28 -36.83
CA ALA A 425 13.06 14.77 -37.96
C ALA A 425 13.14 15.78 -39.14
N HIS A 426 12.09 16.60 -39.33
CA HIS A 426 12.05 17.66 -40.33
C HIS A 426 11.23 18.87 -39.83
N VAL A 427 11.63 20.08 -40.24
CA VAL A 427 10.91 21.35 -40.00
C VAL A 427 10.81 22.09 -41.33
N SER A 428 9.62 22.54 -41.70
CA SER A 428 9.38 23.42 -42.85
C SER A 428 8.46 24.57 -42.46
N LEU A 429 8.78 25.78 -42.91
CA LEU A 429 8.02 27.00 -42.64
C LEU A 429 7.55 27.57 -43.97
N TRP A 430 6.23 27.80 -44.10
CA TRP A 430 5.61 28.30 -45.31
C TRP A 430 5.04 29.68 -45.03
N LEU A 431 5.60 30.69 -45.66
CA LEU A 431 5.06 32.05 -45.61
C LEU A 431 4.04 32.22 -46.73
N ARG A 432 3.00 33.00 -46.45
CA ARG A 432 2.03 33.39 -47.47
C ARG A 432 2.69 34.48 -48.35
N PRO A 433 2.83 34.28 -49.67
CA PRO A 433 3.36 35.33 -50.54
C PRO A 433 2.44 36.54 -50.51
N ASP A 434 3.03 37.73 -50.44
CA ASP A 434 2.29 38.98 -50.49
C ASP A 434 1.42 39.04 -51.74
N ARG A 435 0.16 39.48 -51.56
CA ARG A 435 -0.71 39.75 -52.71
C ARG A 435 -0.04 40.87 -53.53
N PRO A 436 0.18 40.67 -54.84
CA PRO A 436 0.63 41.76 -55.69
C PRO A 436 -0.37 42.94 -55.58
N PRO A 437 0.11 44.19 -55.66
CA PRO A 437 -0.75 45.36 -55.63
C PRO A 437 -1.84 45.21 -56.70
N ARG A 438 -3.07 45.55 -56.31
CA ARG A 438 -4.24 45.46 -57.16
C ARG A 438 -4.15 46.54 -58.25
N GLY A 439 -3.41 46.28 -59.33
CA GLY A 439 -3.23 47.28 -60.39
C GLY A 439 -2.16 46.97 -61.43
N GLU A 440 -2.11 45.75 -61.98
CA GLU A 440 -1.58 45.55 -63.34
C GLU A 440 -2.12 44.22 -63.88
N GLN A 441 -3.35 44.28 -64.38
CA GLN A 441 -3.89 43.25 -65.27
C GLN A 441 -3.56 43.67 -66.70
N ALA A 442 -2.66 42.88 -67.30
CA ALA A 442 -2.68 42.42 -68.69
C ALA A 442 -2.89 43.47 -69.79
N ASP A 443 -1.81 43.79 -70.50
CA ASP A 443 -1.84 43.77 -71.95
C ASP A 443 -0.96 42.62 -72.46
N LEU A 444 -1.47 42.00 -73.51
CA LEU A 444 -1.18 40.68 -74.09
C LEU A 444 0.25 40.42 -74.57
#